data_AF-A0A964JQW7-F1
#
_entry.id   AF-A0A964JQW7-F1
#
_cell.length_a   1.000
_cell.length_b   1.000
_cell.length_c   1.000
_cell.angle_alpha   90.00
_cell.angle_beta   90.00
_cell.angle_gamma   90.00
#
_symmetry.space_group_name_H-M   'P 1'
#
loop_
_entity.id
_entity.type
_entity.pdbx_description
1 polymer ?
#
loop_
_entity_poly.entity_id
_entity_poly.type
_entity_poly.pdbx_seq_one_letter_code
_entity_poly.pdbx_strand_id
1 'polypeptide(L)'
;MSKPPMRPLRSLARAALVVLALSLGGCSRDYFFEGNEYSNPMTVNRIKDLYRARDTCLAKNAVASDTSNSDVASIARAVALSCGAETDRLITATNVDRDPKVTLAIRNDTDQRATLYVMRAQR
;
A
#
# COMPACT_ATOMS: atom_id res chain seq x y z
N MET A 1 25.99 -58.89 34.59
CA MET A 1 26.22 -57.43 34.62
C MET A 1 26.22 -56.88 33.21
N SER A 2 25.31 -55.96 32.87
CA SER A 2 25.57 -54.72 32.10
C SER A 2 24.25 -54.04 31.74
N LYS A 3 23.98 -52.91 32.39
CA LYS A 3 22.80 -52.05 32.17
C LYS A 3 23.11 -51.13 30.98
N PRO A 4 22.24 -50.98 29.97
CA PRO A 4 22.47 -50.00 28.92
C PRO A 4 22.36 -48.57 29.50
N PRO A 5 23.24 -47.63 29.12
CA PRO A 5 23.20 -46.27 29.62
C PRO A 5 21.98 -45.54 29.04
N MET A 6 21.02 -45.21 29.89
CA MET A 6 19.93 -44.28 29.57
C MET A 6 20.53 -42.89 29.38
N ARG A 7 20.81 -42.50 28.13
CA ARG A 7 21.05 -41.11 27.77
C ARG A 7 19.80 -40.29 28.17
N PRO A 8 19.96 -39.15 28.84
CA PRO A 8 18.82 -38.47 29.43
C PRO A 8 17.90 -37.95 28.33
N LEU A 9 16.71 -38.55 28.21
CA LEU A 9 15.58 -38.07 27.39
C LEU A 9 15.36 -36.55 27.50
N ARG A 10 15.76 -35.98 28.65
CA ARG A 10 15.78 -34.53 28.94
C ARG A 10 16.60 -33.70 27.95
N SER A 11 17.73 -34.19 27.45
CA SER A 11 18.58 -33.41 26.52
C SER A 11 17.99 -33.35 25.12
N LEU A 12 17.37 -34.44 24.64
CA LEU A 12 16.65 -34.48 23.37
C LEU A 12 15.39 -33.62 23.42
N ALA A 13 14.64 -33.66 24.53
CA ALA A 13 13.47 -32.83 24.74
C ALA A 13 13.81 -31.33 24.77
N ARG A 14 14.93 -30.95 25.40
CA ARG A 14 15.43 -29.56 25.41
C ARG A 14 15.89 -29.11 24.03
N ALA A 15 16.61 -29.96 23.30
CA ALA A 15 17.02 -29.65 21.93
C ALA A 15 15.81 -29.49 21.01
N ALA A 16 14.80 -30.36 21.14
CA ALA A 16 13.54 -30.26 20.39
C ALA A 16 12.78 -28.96 20.73
N LEU A 17 12.72 -28.57 22.01
CA LEU A 17 12.11 -27.31 22.45
C LEU A 17 12.83 -26.08 21.92
N VAL A 18 14.17 -26.10 21.86
CA VAL A 18 14.96 -25.01 21.29
C VAL A 18 14.75 -24.91 19.78
N VAL A 19 14.73 -26.04 19.06
CA VAL A 19 14.46 -26.07 17.61
C VAL A 19 13.02 -25.61 17.31
N LEU A 20 12.04 -26.02 18.12
CA LEU A 20 10.65 -25.58 18.00
C LEU A 20 10.53 -24.07 18.29
N ALA A 21 11.21 -23.55 19.32
CA ALA A 21 11.19 -22.13 19.63
C ALA A 21 11.86 -21.28 18.52
N LEU A 22 12.94 -21.78 17.90
CA LEU A 22 13.57 -21.10 16.77
C LEU A 22 12.70 -21.12 15.50
N SER A 23 11.90 -22.16 15.25
CA SER A 23 11.05 -22.24 14.06
C SER A 23 9.81 -21.34 14.14
N LEU A 24 9.28 -21.04 15.34
CA LEU A 24 8.15 -20.13 15.49
C LEU A 24 8.51 -18.64 15.27
N GLY A 25 9.80 -18.26 15.35
CA GLY A 25 10.26 -16.88 15.12
C GLY A 25 10.47 -16.50 13.65
N GLY A 26 10.42 -17.47 12.72
CA GLY A 26 10.75 -17.25 11.31
C GLY A 26 9.60 -16.80 10.40
N CYS A 27 8.37 -16.76 10.90
CA CYS A 27 7.18 -16.52 10.05
C CYS A 27 6.69 -15.06 10.03
N SER A 28 7.19 -14.18 10.89
CA SER A 28 7.02 -12.75 10.72
C SER A 28 8.20 -12.20 9.92
N ARG A 29 8.31 -12.65 8.66
CA ARG A 29 8.89 -11.77 7.64
C ARG A 29 7.86 -10.66 7.49
N ASP A 30 8.08 -9.57 8.21
CA ASP A 30 7.69 -8.28 7.67
C ASP A 30 8.36 -8.23 6.31
N TYR A 31 7.59 -8.54 5.27
CA TYR A 31 7.91 -8.12 3.93
C TYR A 31 7.79 -6.60 3.95
N PHE A 32 8.75 -5.93 4.60
CA PHE A 32 9.21 -4.64 4.16
C PHE A 32 9.53 -4.87 2.70
N PHE A 33 8.65 -4.36 1.85
CA PHE A 33 8.81 -4.30 0.41
C PHE A 33 9.98 -3.33 0.15
N GLU A 34 11.18 -3.73 0.56
CA GLU A 34 12.43 -3.17 0.07
C GLU A 34 12.38 -3.37 -1.42
N GLY A 35 12.28 -2.23 -2.08
CA GLY A 35 11.76 -2.14 -3.42
C GLY A 35 12.56 -2.99 -4.39
N ASN A 36 11.84 -3.52 -5.38
CA ASN A 36 12.05 -3.08 -6.74
C ASN A 36 13.48 -3.14 -7.32
N GLU A 37 14.33 -4.09 -6.89
CA GLU A 37 15.67 -4.32 -7.47
C GLU A 37 15.64 -4.53 -9.00
N TYR A 38 14.47 -4.83 -9.59
CA TYR A 38 14.26 -4.95 -11.05
C TYR A 38 13.56 -3.75 -11.72
N SER A 39 13.08 -2.75 -10.98
CA SER A 39 12.43 -1.57 -11.58
C SER A 39 13.42 -0.44 -11.78
N ASN A 40 13.43 0.12 -13.00
CA ASN A 40 14.25 1.28 -13.31
C ASN A 40 13.96 2.44 -12.32
N PRO A 41 14.95 2.93 -11.56
CA PRO A 41 14.73 3.93 -10.51
C PRO A 41 14.18 5.25 -11.05
N MET A 42 14.50 5.62 -12.30
CA MET A 42 13.94 6.80 -12.94
C MET A 42 12.43 6.65 -13.18
N THR A 43 11.99 5.47 -13.61
CA THR A 43 10.56 5.17 -13.81
C THR A 43 9.81 5.22 -12.49
N VAL A 44 10.38 4.61 -11.44
CA VAL A 44 9.78 4.62 -10.10
C VAL A 44 9.65 6.03 -9.55
N ASN A 45 10.69 6.85 -9.66
CA ASN A 45 10.66 8.24 -9.20
C ASN A 45 9.63 9.06 -9.98
N ARG A 46 9.57 8.89 -11.31
CA ARG A 46 8.55 9.56 -12.14
C ARG A 46 7.13 9.18 -11.74
N ILE A 47 6.87 7.90 -11.47
CA ILE A 47 5.55 7.44 -11.01
C ILE A 47 5.21 8.05 -9.64
N LYS A 48 6.17 8.10 -8.71
CA LYS A 48 5.98 8.77 -7.40
C LYS A 48 5.62 10.24 -7.55
N ASP A 49 6.28 10.96 -8.47
CA ASP A 49 5.98 12.37 -8.73
C ASP A 49 4.57 12.56 -9.32
N LEU A 50 4.12 11.65 -10.18
CA LEU A 50 2.76 11.66 -10.71
C LEU A 50 1.70 11.42 -9.63
N TYR A 51 1.94 10.46 -8.71
CA TYR A 51 1.10 10.29 -7.54
C TYR A 51 1.04 11.56 -6.68
N ARG A 52 2.19 12.21 -6.44
CA ARG A 52 2.26 13.46 -5.68
C ARG A 52 1.48 14.59 -6.37
N ALA A 53 1.60 14.72 -7.69
CA ALA A 53 0.89 15.74 -8.46
C ALA A 53 -0.63 15.57 -8.34
N ARG A 54 -1.13 14.33 -8.52
CA ARG A 54 -2.54 14.00 -8.32
C ARG A 54 -3.00 14.35 -6.91
N ASP A 55 -2.27 13.89 -5.90
CA ASP A 55 -2.64 14.10 -4.50
C ASP A 55 -2.64 15.58 -4.09
N THR A 56 -1.73 16.37 -4.68
CA THR A 56 -1.72 17.83 -4.51
C THR A 56 -2.95 18.48 -5.13
N CYS A 57 -3.35 18.04 -6.33
CA CYS A 57 -4.59 18.49 -6.95
C CYS A 57 -5.82 18.15 -6.09
N LEU A 58 -5.90 16.91 -5.59
CA LEU A 58 -7.01 16.46 -4.75
C LEU A 58 -7.12 17.30 -3.47
N ALA A 59 -6.00 17.52 -2.78
CA ALA A 59 -5.96 18.34 -1.58
C ALA A 59 -6.41 19.78 -1.85
N LYS A 60 -5.95 20.39 -2.95
CA LYS A 60 -6.29 21.76 -3.33
C LYS A 60 -7.79 21.92 -3.62
N ASN A 61 -8.37 21.00 -4.40
CA ASN A 61 -9.77 21.08 -4.78
C ASN A 61 -10.72 20.69 -3.63
N ALA A 62 -10.28 19.84 -2.70
CA ALA A 62 -11.06 19.53 -1.51
C ALA A 62 -11.28 20.74 -0.59
N VAL A 63 -10.27 21.61 -0.42
CA VAL A 63 -10.38 22.83 0.40
C VAL A 63 -11.27 23.90 -0.25
N ALA A 64 -11.28 23.98 -1.58
CA ALA A 64 -12.06 24.96 -2.32
C ALA A 64 -13.56 24.59 -2.45
N SER A 65 -13.95 23.39 -2.03
CA SER A 65 -15.34 22.92 -2.14
C SER A 65 -16.16 23.44 -0.96
N ASP A 66 -17.18 24.25 -1.23
CA ASP A 66 -18.08 24.77 -0.19
C ASP A 66 -18.92 23.63 0.41
N THR A 67 -18.58 23.24 1.64
CA THR A 67 -19.15 22.07 2.33
C THR A 67 -20.50 22.34 2.98
N SER A 68 -21.08 23.54 2.77
CA SER A 68 -22.22 24.01 3.55
C SER A 68 -23.53 23.24 3.33
N ASN A 69 -23.69 22.49 2.22
CA ASN A 69 -24.94 21.73 1.96
C ASN A 69 -24.80 20.47 1.06
N SER A 70 -23.58 20.06 0.68
CA SER A 70 -23.38 18.91 -0.23
C SER A 70 -22.83 17.69 0.51
N ASP A 71 -23.28 16.49 0.12
CA ASP A 71 -22.79 15.25 0.69
C ASP A 71 -21.30 15.01 0.32
N VAL A 72 -20.56 14.39 1.24
CA VAL A 72 -19.11 14.15 1.07
C VAL A 72 -18.80 13.37 -0.19
N ALA A 73 -19.64 12.40 -0.57
CA ALA A 73 -19.39 11.54 -1.72
C ALA A 73 -19.53 12.32 -3.04
N SER A 74 -20.51 13.21 -3.13
CA SER A 74 -20.69 14.11 -4.28
C SER A 74 -19.54 15.09 -4.40
N ILE A 75 -19.09 15.69 -3.29
CA ILE A 75 -17.93 16.59 -3.29
C ILE A 75 -16.67 15.82 -3.69
N ALA A 76 -16.44 14.64 -3.11
CA ALA A 76 -15.28 13.80 -3.43
C ALA A 76 -15.25 13.41 -4.91
N ARG A 77 -16.42 13.05 -5.48
CA ARG A 77 -16.54 12.74 -6.90
C ARG A 77 -16.23 13.96 -7.78
N ALA A 78 -16.72 15.15 -7.40
CA ALA A 78 -16.39 16.39 -8.12
C ALA A 78 -14.88 16.68 -8.05
N VAL A 79 -14.26 16.54 -6.88
CA VAL A 79 -12.81 16.70 -6.69
C VAL A 79 -12.01 15.70 -7.55
N ALA A 80 -12.41 14.44 -7.57
CA ALA A 80 -11.77 13.41 -8.40
C ALA A 80 -11.87 13.75 -9.90
N LEU A 81 -13.03 14.23 -10.35
CA LEU A 81 -13.24 14.68 -11.74
C LEU A 81 -12.38 15.90 -12.08
N SER A 82 -12.24 16.86 -11.17
CA SER A 82 -11.37 18.04 -11.36
C SER A 82 -9.89 17.66 -11.52
N CYS A 83 -9.46 16.54 -10.94
CA CYS A 83 -8.09 16.01 -11.03
C CYS A 83 -7.94 14.86 -12.04
N GLY A 84 -8.86 14.78 -13.02
CA GLY A 84 -8.85 13.74 -14.05
C GLY A 84 -7.57 13.76 -14.90
N ALA A 85 -7.04 14.95 -15.21
CA ALA A 85 -5.84 15.08 -16.03
C ALA A 85 -4.58 14.50 -15.35
N GLU A 86 -4.40 14.74 -14.05
CA GLU A 86 -3.32 14.16 -13.26
C GLU A 86 -3.47 12.64 -13.16
N THR A 87 -4.70 12.17 -13.00
CA THR A 87 -5.02 10.74 -12.91
C THR A 87 -4.74 10.02 -14.24
N ASP A 88 -5.10 10.61 -15.37
CA ASP A 88 -4.83 10.05 -16.70
C ASP A 88 -3.34 10.01 -17.02
N ARG A 89 -2.57 11.03 -16.60
CA ARG A 89 -1.10 11.02 -16.71
C ARG A 89 -0.49 9.90 -15.88
N LEU A 90 -0.99 9.68 -14.67
CA LEU A 90 -0.56 8.59 -13.80
C LEU A 90 -0.88 7.22 -14.41
N ILE A 91 -2.08 7.04 -14.96
CA ILE A 91 -2.49 5.82 -15.67
C ILE A 91 -1.56 5.57 -16.86
N THR A 92 -1.32 6.58 -17.69
CA THR A 92 -0.47 6.46 -18.88
C THR A 92 0.96 6.06 -18.53
N ALA A 93 1.50 6.58 -17.43
CA ALA A 93 2.86 6.24 -16.99
C ALA A 93 2.97 4.89 -16.28
N THR A 94 1.91 4.45 -15.61
CA THR A 94 1.91 3.21 -14.81
C THR A 94 1.46 2.00 -15.62
N ASN A 95 0.52 2.19 -16.55
CA ASN A 95 -0.15 1.14 -17.30
C ASN A 95 0.38 1.02 -18.74
N VAL A 96 1.67 0.69 -18.88
CA VAL A 96 2.33 0.56 -20.18
C VAL A 96 1.68 -0.53 -21.04
N ASP A 97 1.28 -1.64 -20.41
CA ASP A 97 0.67 -2.80 -21.07
C ASP A 97 -0.84 -2.64 -21.34
N ARG A 98 -1.42 -1.50 -20.95
CA ARG A 98 -2.85 -1.16 -21.13
C ARG A 98 -3.80 -2.18 -20.49
N ASP A 99 -3.42 -2.77 -19.36
CA ASP A 99 -4.29 -3.64 -18.58
C ASP A 99 -5.45 -2.81 -17.98
N PRO A 100 -6.72 -3.12 -18.31
CA PRO A 100 -7.87 -2.38 -17.77
C PRO A 100 -7.95 -2.43 -16.23
N LYS A 101 -7.40 -3.47 -15.59
CA LYS A 101 -7.37 -3.58 -14.12
C LYS A 101 -6.51 -2.52 -13.47
N VAL A 102 -5.37 -2.16 -14.08
CA VAL A 102 -4.48 -1.12 -13.56
C VAL A 102 -5.15 0.25 -13.65
N THR A 103 -5.79 0.55 -14.79
CA THR A 103 -6.60 1.77 -14.96
C THR A 103 -7.71 1.85 -13.91
N LEU A 104 -8.46 0.75 -13.71
CA LEU A 104 -9.54 0.70 -12.72
C LEU A 104 -9.01 0.89 -11.30
N ALA A 105 -7.89 0.25 -10.95
CA ALA A 105 -7.27 0.38 -9.64
C ALA A 105 -6.83 1.82 -9.35
N ILE A 106 -6.20 2.50 -10.30
CA ILE A 106 -5.76 3.89 -10.14
C ILE A 106 -6.96 4.84 -10.01
N ARG A 107 -8.03 4.62 -10.76
CA ARG A 107 -9.27 5.41 -10.65
C ARG A 107 -9.92 5.22 -9.27
N ASN A 108 -10.07 3.97 -8.83
CA ASN A 108 -10.63 3.66 -7.52
C ASN A 108 -9.77 4.22 -6.37
N ASP A 109 -8.44 4.13 -6.46
CA ASP A 109 -7.54 4.78 -5.50
C ASP A 109 -7.77 6.31 -5.49
N THR A 110 -7.91 6.93 -6.66
CA THR A 110 -8.18 8.37 -6.77
C THR A 110 -9.50 8.75 -6.09
N ASP A 111 -10.57 8.00 -6.30
CA ASP A 111 -11.88 8.23 -5.67
C ASP A 111 -11.80 8.10 -4.14
N GLN A 112 -11.09 7.08 -3.64
CA GLN A 112 -10.86 6.88 -2.21
C GLN A 112 -10.04 8.02 -1.60
N ARG A 113 -8.96 8.43 -2.27
CA ARG A 113 -8.10 9.55 -1.85
C ARG A 113 -8.88 10.86 -1.83
N ALA A 114 -9.70 11.13 -2.85
CA ALA A 114 -10.55 12.31 -2.91
C ALA A 114 -11.50 12.38 -1.70
N THR A 115 -12.14 11.25 -1.37
CA THR A 115 -12.99 11.14 -0.18
C THR A 115 -12.22 11.47 1.10
N LEU A 116 -11.01 10.92 1.26
CA LEU A 116 -10.16 11.20 2.41
C LEU A 116 -9.76 12.68 2.51
N TYR A 117 -9.46 13.35 1.40
CA TYR A 117 -9.12 14.77 1.41
C TYR A 117 -10.31 15.65 1.78
N VAL A 118 -11.50 15.36 1.24
CA VAL A 118 -12.73 16.10 1.61
C VAL A 118 -13.04 15.93 3.10
N MET A 119 -13.00 14.70 3.62
CA MET A 119 -13.22 14.43 5.04
C MET A 119 -12.20 15.13 5.95
N ARG A 120 -10.96 15.32 5.48
CA ARG A 120 -9.92 16.04 6.22
C ARG A 120 -10.10 17.55 6.16
N ALA A 121 -10.59 18.09 5.05
CA ALA A 121 -10.83 19.53 4.89
C ALA A 121 -12.04 20.02 5.71
N GLN A 122 -12.94 19.12 6.11
CA GLN A 122 -14.09 19.41 6.97
C GLN A 122 -13.75 19.52 8.47
N ARG A 123 -12.54 19.12 8.89
CA ARG A 123 -12.07 19.19 10.28
C ARG A 123 -11.27 20.45 10.52
#